data_AF-A0A2M8KZU7-F1
#
_entry.id   AF-A0A2M8KZU7-F1
#
_cell.length_a   1.000
_cell.length_b   1.000
_cell.length_c   1.000
_cell.angle_alpha   90.00
_cell.angle_beta   90.00
_cell.angle_gamma   90.00
#
_symmetry.space_group_name_H-M   'P 1'
#
loop_
_entity.id
_entity.type
_entity.pdbx_description
1 polymer ?
#
loop_
_entity_poly.entity_id
_entity_poly.type
_entity_poly.pdbx_seq_one_letter_code
_entity_poly.pdbx_strand_id
1 'polypeptide(L)'
;MEETDPARTIHDEFPSVSPRPGPIRVPGFLRDHSRENSEEERSHLAKELWGRRAERALGREATSTEIESLDIANEAQAESLEVLLRKIQGLETELEAIPRWSMKKALSLWQSRKLKQLTGTHRDLAYSQAVNLQSKDNLLQREAELDDTTNQELKAGIAEFYEAEAQKWAEAGYSKDDIAKLFSEEHLASLSLEDYALLLRRFPVHMVTHVTRQGIRDHLGHMFHSEGHNEYSASFVTMLKDGRLRSPLGVYLAEVLKSDAFAEFLQLPHLPDKEGALKHLDRLLEEYSDRMAVHFAAEEVADIYYGSERGNEIFITYPSVFIASQHYFQGHLGEKGGGYWNDQWVWADEERGLDLDAALVFIPANTQVDKKTGSRYKLDESNKPMVNQILTEPLRLMVESDDFDSLVNLWQKVPKRSNLNKTIWDIASEEGELYGDPEVDEAVRQIVTALGNYGITDKVTQYAILNSDFLDELPPKYAGESINDRVEIYMQKNGIYFVLADDTVPAQEYWDAYFRANPDDKPSKMVYYTGDDPTEALDKWRSSKSLYPHRVDKSIGFDEHNIGVEHPQAIAGFDRFKALAIKTIEDYYESN
;
A
#
# COMPACT_ATOMS: atom_id res chain seq x y z
N MET A 1 -9.38 -37.06 54.39
CA MET A 1 -10.26 -37.74 53.44
C MET A 1 -10.51 -36.76 52.32
N GLU A 2 -9.74 -36.90 51.25
CA GLU A 2 -10.20 -36.85 49.86
C GLU A 2 -8.96 -37.05 48.99
N GLU A 3 -9.03 -38.08 48.17
CA GLU A 3 -7.99 -38.59 47.29
C GLU A 3 -7.82 -37.65 46.09
N THR A 4 -6.56 -37.35 45.77
CA THR A 4 -6.16 -36.71 44.52
C THR A 4 -6.01 -37.77 43.43
N ASP A 5 -6.83 -37.68 42.38
CA ASP A 5 -6.70 -38.44 41.13
C ASP A 5 -5.99 -37.56 40.07
N PRO A 6 -4.79 -37.93 39.56
CA PRO A 6 -4.10 -37.19 38.52
C PRO A 6 -4.38 -37.83 37.15
N ALA A 7 -5.46 -37.40 36.50
CA ALA A 7 -5.66 -37.66 35.08
C ALA A 7 -4.67 -36.81 34.26
N ARG A 8 -3.59 -37.46 33.82
CA ARG A 8 -2.66 -37.01 32.79
C ARG A 8 -3.43 -36.66 31.51
N THR A 9 -3.48 -35.38 31.19
CA THR A 9 -3.75 -34.90 29.83
C THR A 9 -2.44 -35.03 29.05
N ILE A 10 -2.32 -36.07 28.23
CA ILE A 10 -1.26 -36.17 27.22
C ILE A 10 -1.74 -35.33 26.05
N HIS A 11 -1.08 -34.19 25.82
CA HIS A 11 -1.20 -33.46 24.56
C HIS A 11 -0.53 -34.32 23.48
N ASP A 12 -1.33 -34.85 22.57
CA ASP A 12 -0.87 -35.34 21.28
C ASP A 12 -0.34 -34.14 20.48
N GLU A 13 0.96 -33.88 20.58
CA GLU A 13 1.69 -33.09 19.60
C GLU A 13 1.80 -33.91 18.31
N PHE A 14 0.76 -33.84 17.47
CA PHE A 14 0.92 -34.14 16.06
C PHE A 14 1.92 -33.13 15.48
N PRO A 15 2.96 -33.56 14.74
CA PRO A 15 3.81 -32.62 14.03
C PRO A 15 2.91 -31.82 13.08
N SER A 16 2.93 -30.50 13.27
CA SER A 16 2.17 -29.58 12.41
C SER A 16 2.59 -29.83 10.97
N VAL A 17 1.67 -30.38 10.17
CA VAL A 17 1.81 -30.43 8.73
C VAL A 17 1.95 -28.98 8.29
N SER A 18 3.15 -28.59 7.86
CA SER A 18 3.42 -27.25 7.33
C SER A 18 2.36 -26.93 6.27
N PRO A 19 1.77 -25.73 6.27
CA PRO A 19 0.75 -25.38 5.30
C PRO A 19 1.33 -25.59 3.89
N ARG A 20 0.63 -26.39 3.07
CA ARG A 20 1.04 -26.65 1.70
C ARG A 20 1.28 -25.31 1.00
N PRO A 21 2.49 -25.02 0.49
CA PRO A 21 2.75 -23.75 -0.17
C PRO A 21 1.84 -23.64 -1.41
N GLY A 22 1.12 -22.53 -1.51
CA GLY A 22 0.10 -22.28 -2.53
C GLY A 22 0.61 -22.36 -3.97
N PRO A 23 -0.30 -22.37 -4.96
CA PRO A 23 0.07 -22.38 -6.38
C PRO A 23 0.83 -21.09 -6.77
N ILE A 24 1.79 -21.21 -7.69
CA ILE A 24 2.49 -20.07 -8.30
C ILE A 24 1.43 -19.23 -9.04
N ARG A 25 1.20 -17.99 -8.59
CA ARG A 25 0.24 -17.07 -9.20
C ARG A 25 0.92 -16.32 -10.33
N VAL A 26 0.60 -16.69 -11.57
CA VAL A 26 1.07 -16.02 -12.79
C VAL A 26 -0.07 -15.17 -13.38
N PRO A 27 0.16 -13.92 -13.79
CA PRO A 27 -0.86 -13.06 -14.41
C PRO A 27 -1.44 -13.67 -15.68
N GLY A 28 -2.71 -13.37 -15.96
CA GLY A 28 -3.38 -13.84 -17.19
C GLY A 28 -2.66 -13.38 -18.46
N PHE A 29 -2.32 -12.09 -18.56
CA PHE A 29 -1.66 -11.51 -19.73
C PHE A 29 -0.30 -12.17 -20.02
N LEU A 30 0.46 -12.54 -18.98
CA LEU A 30 1.76 -13.20 -19.15
C LEU A 30 1.59 -14.66 -19.62
N ARG A 31 0.55 -15.34 -19.14
CA ARG A 31 0.21 -16.69 -19.62
C ARG A 31 -0.23 -16.68 -21.09
N ASP A 32 -0.95 -15.66 -21.51
CA ASP A 32 -1.37 -15.48 -22.89
C ASP A 32 -0.17 -15.12 -23.78
N HIS A 33 0.69 -14.20 -23.33
CA HIS A 33 1.94 -13.87 -24.02
C HIS A 33 2.80 -15.11 -24.26
N SER A 34 3.04 -15.92 -23.22
CA SER A 34 3.84 -17.15 -23.34
C SER A 34 3.20 -18.21 -24.24
N ARG A 35 1.87 -18.21 -24.36
CA ARG A 35 1.14 -19.11 -25.29
C ARG A 35 1.37 -18.71 -26.74
N GLU A 36 1.35 -17.42 -27.00
CA GLU A 36 1.44 -16.86 -28.35
C GLU A 36 2.90 -16.81 -28.85
N ASN A 37 3.86 -16.54 -27.95
CA ASN A 37 5.24 -16.21 -28.34
C ASN A 37 6.27 -17.26 -27.93
N SER A 38 5.93 -18.16 -27.00
CA SER A 38 6.87 -19.14 -26.42
C SER A 38 6.28 -20.56 -26.39
N GLU A 39 5.44 -20.92 -27.36
CA GLU A 39 4.73 -22.20 -27.39
C GLU A 39 5.67 -23.42 -27.33
N GLU A 40 6.79 -23.37 -28.05
CA GLU A 40 7.78 -24.46 -28.08
C GLU A 40 8.47 -24.64 -26.72
N GLU A 41 8.95 -23.55 -26.12
CA GLU A 41 9.61 -23.56 -24.81
C GLU A 41 8.64 -24.02 -23.71
N ARG A 42 7.40 -23.53 -23.75
CA ARG A 42 6.33 -23.94 -22.86
C ARG A 42 6.03 -25.44 -22.99
N SER A 43 5.99 -25.95 -24.21
CA SER A 43 5.76 -27.37 -24.50
C SER A 43 6.93 -28.23 -24.04
N HIS A 44 8.17 -27.74 -24.19
CA HIS A 44 9.37 -28.41 -23.69
C HIS A 44 9.34 -28.51 -22.17
N LEU A 45 9.10 -27.41 -21.46
CA LEU A 45 8.97 -27.39 -20.00
C LEU A 45 7.84 -28.33 -19.54
N ALA A 46 6.68 -28.30 -20.18
CA ALA A 46 5.58 -29.19 -19.84
C ALA A 46 5.97 -30.67 -19.95
N LYS A 47 6.69 -31.05 -21.02
CA LYS A 47 7.22 -32.41 -21.19
C LYS A 47 8.22 -32.77 -20.09
N GLU A 48 9.13 -31.87 -19.74
CA GLU A 48 10.10 -32.09 -18.66
C GLU A 48 9.40 -32.30 -17.30
N LEU A 49 8.45 -31.43 -16.96
CA LEU A 49 7.69 -31.55 -15.71
C LEU A 49 6.88 -32.85 -15.66
N TRP A 50 6.31 -33.28 -16.79
CA TRP A 50 5.61 -34.57 -16.90
C TRP A 50 6.57 -35.75 -16.76
N GLY A 51 7.76 -35.68 -17.37
CA GLY A 51 8.82 -36.67 -17.22
C GLY A 51 9.21 -36.87 -15.76
N ARG A 52 9.53 -35.77 -15.05
CA ARG A 52 9.87 -35.81 -13.62
C ARG A 52 8.72 -36.36 -12.75
N ARG A 53 7.47 -36.02 -13.05
CA ARG A 53 6.30 -36.59 -12.36
C ARG A 53 6.14 -38.08 -12.62
N ALA A 54 6.41 -38.55 -13.84
CA ALA A 54 6.35 -39.96 -14.19
C ALA A 54 7.46 -40.77 -13.51
N GLU A 55 8.70 -40.26 -13.49
CA GLU A 55 9.83 -40.86 -12.76
C GLU A 55 9.51 -40.99 -11.27
N ARG A 56 8.93 -39.95 -10.66
CA ARG A 56 8.45 -40.00 -9.28
C ARG A 56 7.37 -41.05 -9.06
N ALA A 57 6.38 -41.14 -9.95
CA ALA A 57 5.31 -42.13 -9.83
C ALA A 57 5.86 -43.56 -9.83
N LEU A 58 6.85 -43.84 -10.70
CA LEU A 58 7.55 -45.11 -10.72
C LEU A 58 8.35 -45.36 -9.42
N GLY A 59 9.03 -44.34 -8.90
CA GLY A 59 9.76 -44.42 -7.63
C GLY A 59 8.84 -44.71 -6.43
N ARG A 60 7.64 -44.12 -6.41
CA ARG A 60 6.62 -44.40 -5.38
C ARG A 60 6.06 -45.81 -5.49
N GLU A 61 5.80 -46.30 -6.70
CA GLU A 61 5.32 -47.67 -6.90
C GLU A 61 6.35 -48.70 -6.39
N ALA A 62 7.64 -48.48 -6.66
CA ALA A 62 8.72 -49.30 -6.14
C ALA A 62 8.78 -49.27 -4.59
N THR A 63 8.71 -48.07 -4.00
CA THR A 63 8.72 -47.89 -2.53
C THR A 63 7.49 -48.53 -1.87
N SER A 64 6.31 -48.37 -2.48
CA SER A 64 5.06 -48.99 -2.02
C SER A 64 5.15 -50.52 -2.04
N THR A 65 5.74 -51.10 -3.09
CA THR A 65 5.95 -52.54 -3.19
C THR A 65 6.88 -53.05 -2.08
N GLU A 66 7.94 -52.28 -1.77
CA GLU A 66 8.87 -52.61 -0.70
C GLU A 66 8.20 -52.53 0.68
N ILE A 67 7.39 -51.49 0.94
CA ILE A 67 6.59 -51.35 2.16
C ILE A 67 5.61 -52.51 2.32
N GLU A 68 4.90 -52.89 1.26
CA GLU A 68 3.96 -54.03 1.30
C GLU A 68 4.68 -55.34 1.64
N SER A 69 5.89 -55.55 1.09
CA SER A 69 6.70 -56.72 1.41
C SER A 69 7.15 -56.75 2.89
N LEU A 70 7.48 -55.58 3.46
CA LEU A 70 7.82 -55.46 4.88
C LEU A 70 6.62 -55.69 5.77
N ASP A 71 5.42 -55.25 5.37
CA ASP A 71 4.18 -55.46 6.12
C ASP A 71 3.81 -56.95 6.18
N ILE A 72 3.88 -57.66 5.05
CA ILE A 72 3.67 -59.11 5.00
C ILE A 72 4.68 -59.83 5.91
N ALA A 73 5.95 -59.44 5.85
CA ALA A 73 7.00 -60.03 6.69
C ALA A 73 6.77 -59.76 8.18
N ASN A 74 6.36 -58.55 8.54
CA ASN A 74 6.09 -58.15 9.92
C ASN A 74 4.86 -58.86 10.50
N GLU A 75 3.82 -59.07 9.70
CA GLU A 75 2.62 -59.80 10.10
C GLU A 75 2.94 -61.28 10.39
N ALA A 76 3.67 -61.95 9.49
CA ALA A 76 4.13 -63.33 9.70
C ALA A 76 5.06 -63.48 10.92
N GLN A 77 5.91 -62.47 11.18
CA GLN A 77 6.76 -62.43 12.37
C GLN A 77 5.96 -62.19 13.66
N ALA A 78 4.92 -61.34 13.63
CA ALA A 78 4.05 -61.09 14.76
C ALA A 78 3.30 -62.36 15.20
N GLU A 79 2.74 -63.10 14.25
CA GLU A 79 2.10 -64.41 14.52
C GLU A 79 3.10 -65.39 15.16
N SER A 80 4.32 -65.45 14.63
CA SER A 80 5.38 -66.33 15.13
C SER A 80 5.83 -65.95 16.55
N LEU A 81 5.92 -64.65 16.85
CA LEU A 81 6.21 -64.13 18.19
C LEU A 81 5.11 -64.49 19.19
N GLU A 82 3.84 -64.37 18.80
CA GLU A 82 2.71 -64.72 19.65
C GLU A 82 2.72 -66.22 20.00
N VAL A 83 3.00 -67.08 19.02
CA VAL A 83 3.16 -68.52 19.23
C VAL A 83 4.34 -68.82 20.17
N LEU A 84 5.47 -68.13 20.03
CA LEU A 84 6.63 -68.28 20.91
C LEU A 84 6.32 -67.82 22.34
N LEU A 85 5.63 -66.69 22.50
CA LEU A 85 5.18 -66.18 23.79
C LEU A 85 4.29 -67.18 24.52
N ARG A 86 3.29 -67.74 23.83
CA ARG A 86 2.42 -68.80 24.41
C ARG A 86 3.23 -70.02 24.86
N LYS A 87 4.23 -70.44 24.08
CA LYS A 87 5.14 -71.56 24.44
C LYS A 87 6.02 -71.23 25.64
N ILE A 88 6.54 -70.00 25.73
CA ILE A 88 7.34 -69.52 26.86
C ILE A 88 6.49 -69.50 28.13
N GLN A 89 5.31 -68.86 28.09
CA GLN A 89 4.39 -68.78 29.23
C GLN A 89 3.94 -70.18 29.72
N GLY A 90 3.65 -71.10 28.79
CA GLY A 90 3.32 -72.47 29.14
C GLY A 90 4.47 -73.18 29.87
N LEU A 91 5.71 -73.01 29.41
CA LEU A 91 6.90 -73.57 30.04
C LEU A 91 7.24 -72.93 31.39
N GLU A 92 7.02 -71.63 31.55
CA GLU A 92 7.17 -70.92 32.83
C GLU A 92 6.18 -71.46 33.88
N THR A 93 4.90 -71.61 33.48
CA THR A 93 3.85 -72.18 34.33
C THR A 93 4.18 -73.62 34.75
N GLU A 94 4.67 -74.44 33.82
CA GLU A 94 5.14 -75.81 34.12
C GLU A 94 6.32 -75.83 35.11
N LEU A 95 7.23 -74.85 35.04
CA LEU A 95 8.38 -74.73 35.92
C LEU A 95 8.00 -74.31 37.34
N GLU A 96 7.05 -73.38 37.47
CA GLU A 96 6.53 -72.91 38.77
C GLU A 96 5.74 -74.00 39.52
N ALA A 97 5.06 -74.88 38.79
CA ALA A 97 4.27 -75.97 39.37
C ALA A 97 5.10 -77.14 39.96
N ILE A 98 6.44 -77.08 39.93
CA ILE A 98 7.32 -78.15 40.41
C ILE A 98 7.61 -78.01 41.93
N PRO A 99 7.21 -78.97 42.80
CA PRO A 99 7.47 -78.91 44.23
C PRO A 99 8.97 -78.98 44.57
N ARG A 100 9.43 -78.17 45.54
CA ARG A 100 10.86 -77.97 45.86
C ARG A 100 11.65 -79.20 46.38
N TRP A 101 11.04 -80.37 46.63
CA TRP A 101 11.66 -81.43 47.47
C TRP A 101 11.80 -82.85 46.89
N SER A 102 11.70 -83.12 45.58
CA SER A 102 12.08 -84.46 45.08
C SER A 102 12.64 -84.50 43.64
N MET A 103 13.22 -85.65 43.26
CA MET A 103 14.07 -85.94 42.08
C MET A 103 13.66 -85.32 40.72
N LYS A 104 13.82 -84.01 40.56
CA LYS A 104 13.54 -83.28 39.30
C LYS A 104 14.62 -82.30 38.86
N LYS A 105 15.82 -82.31 39.46
CA LYS A 105 16.94 -81.41 39.07
C LYS A 105 17.31 -81.52 37.58
N ALA A 106 17.27 -82.73 37.02
CA ALA A 106 17.55 -82.95 35.59
C ALA A 106 16.40 -82.47 34.68
N LEU A 107 15.15 -82.67 35.11
CA LEU A 107 13.95 -82.23 34.37
C LEU A 107 13.84 -80.70 34.37
N SER A 108 14.10 -80.06 35.52
CA SER A 108 14.15 -78.60 35.65
C SER A 108 15.31 -77.99 34.86
N LEU A 109 16.49 -78.63 34.83
CA LEU A 109 17.62 -78.21 33.99
C LEU A 109 17.29 -78.29 32.49
N TRP A 110 16.59 -79.33 32.06
CA TRP A 110 16.17 -79.49 30.66
C TRP A 110 15.10 -78.46 30.27
N GLN A 111 14.07 -78.26 31.10
CA GLN A 111 13.06 -77.23 30.88
C GLN A 111 13.66 -75.82 30.92
N SER A 112 14.58 -75.52 31.83
CA SER A 112 15.30 -74.23 31.84
C SER A 112 16.16 -74.02 30.59
N ARG A 113 16.80 -75.06 30.05
CA ARG A 113 17.53 -74.95 28.76
C ARG A 113 16.58 -74.68 27.60
N LYS A 114 15.44 -75.37 27.55
CA LYS A 114 14.41 -75.17 26.53
C LYS A 114 13.78 -73.78 26.61
N LEU A 115 13.50 -73.30 27.82
CA LEU A 115 13.04 -71.93 28.07
C LEU A 115 14.08 -70.93 27.56
N LYS A 116 15.36 -71.09 27.93
CA LYS A 116 16.45 -70.21 27.50
C LYS A 116 16.58 -70.16 25.96
N GLN A 117 16.45 -71.30 25.30
CA GLN A 117 16.45 -71.39 23.84
C GLN A 117 15.26 -70.64 23.22
N LEU A 118 14.04 -70.87 23.71
CA LEU A 118 12.83 -70.20 23.22
C LEU A 118 12.86 -68.68 23.48
N THR A 119 13.33 -68.24 24.64
CA THR A 119 13.53 -66.81 24.92
C THR A 119 14.61 -66.20 24.02
N GLY A 120 15.65 -66.96 23.66
CA GLY A 120 16.65 -66.53 22.69
C GLY A 120 16.03 -66.33 21.31
N THR A 121 15.29 -67.33 20.81
CA THR A 121 14.58 -67.26 19.53
C THR A 121 13.54 -66.14 19.49
N HIS A 122 12.79 -65.94 20.59
CA HIS A 122 11.85 -64.82 20.71
C HIS A 122 12.58 -63.47 20.62
N ARG A 123 13.73 -63.34 21.30
CA ARG A 123 14.53 -62.11 21.27
C ARG A 123 15.10 -61.82 19.88
N ASP A 124 15.62 -62.83 19.19
CA ASP A 124 16.16 -62.68 17.83
C ASP A 124 15.05 -62.31 16.83
N LEU A 125 13.87 -62.94 16.95
CA LEU A 125 12.73 -62.64 16.08
C LEU A 125 12.15 -61.25 16.36
N ALA A 126 12.04 -60.84 17.63
CA ALA A 126 11.61 -59.50 18.01
C ALA A 126 12.59 -58.43 17.54
N TYR A 127 13.89 -58.71 17.59
CA TYR A 127 14.92 -57.83 17.02
C TYR A 127 14.77 -57.71 15.50
N SER A 128 14.56 -58.81 14.78
CA SER A 128 14.30 -58.76 13.33
C SER A 128 13.05 -57.96 12.98
N GLN A 129 11.98 -58.08 13.75
CA GLN A 129 10.74 -57.32 13.53
C GLN A 129 10.96 -55.81 13.76
N ALA A 130 11.72 -55.45 14.81
CA ALA A 130 12.08 -54.05 15.05
C ALA A 130 12.91 -53.45 13.91
N VAL A 131 13.84 -54.22 13.32
CA VAL A 131 14.64 -53.79 12.16
C VAL A 131 13.76 -53.58 10.91
N ASN A 132 12.78 -54.44 10.68
CA ASN A 132 11.85 -54.31 9.56
C ASN A 132 10.94 -53.08 9.72
N LEU A 133 10.41 -52.84 10.93
CA LEU A 133 9.63 -51.63 11.23
C LEU A 133 10.46 -50.36 11.05
N GLN A 134 11.70 -50.33 11.54
CA GLN A 134 12.60 -49.20 11.32
C GLN A 134 12.92 -48.98 9.84
N SER A 135 13.09 -50.06 9.07
CA SER A 135 13.28 -49.97 7.61
C SER A 135 12.06 -49.37 6.92
N LYS A 136 10.84 -49.74 7.33
CA LYS A 136 9.59 -49.15 6.82
C LYS A 136 9.51 -47.66 7.13
N ASP A 137 9.79 -47.25 8.37
CA ASP A 137 9.77 -45.85 8.77
C ASP A 137 10.79 -45.02 7.96
N ASN A 138 11.99 -45.54 7.73
CA ASN A 138 13.01 -44.89 6.89
C ASN A 138 12.55 -44.72 5.43
N LEU A 139 11.86 -45.72 4.86
CA LEU A 139 11.32 -45.64 3.49
C LEU A 139 10.24 -44.57 3.38
N LEU A 140 9.30 -44.54 4.34
CA LEU A 140 8.24 -43.52 4.39
C LEU A 140 8.81 -42.10 4.56
N GLN A 141 9.80 -41.93 5.42
CA GLN A 141 10.46 -40.63 5.60
C GLN A 141 11.18 -40.20 4.33
N ARG A 142 11.92 -41.11 3.70
CA ARG A 142 12.63 -40.82 2.44
C ARG A 142 11.66 -40.47 1.31
N GLU A 143 10.51 -41.14 1.23
CA GLU A 143 9.46 -40.81 0.25
C GLU A 143 8.92 -39.39 0.47
N ALA A 144 8.64 -39.02 1.72
CA ALA A 144 8.17 -37.68 2.06
C ALA A 144 9.20 -36.57 1.74
N GLU A 145 10.49 -36.81 2.01
CA GLU A 145 11.58 -35.88 1.68
C GLU A 145 11.76 -35.72 0.16
N LEU A 146 11.72 -36.82 -0.58
CA LEU A 146 11.83 -36.82 -2.04
C LEU A 146 10.63 -36.10 -2.69
N ASP A 147 9.45 -36.30 -2.10
CA ASP A 147 8.20 -35.68 -2.50
C ASP A 147 8.24 -34.16 -2.37
N ASP A 148 8.75 -33.66 -1.24
CA ASP A 148 8.89 -32.22 -1.02
C ASP A 148 9.94 -31.62 -1.95
N THR A 149 11.12 -32.25 -2.04
CA THR A 149 12.22 -31.82 -2.92
C THR A 149 11.78 -31.72 -4.37
N THR A 150 11.13 -32.76 -4.89
CA THR A 150 10.63 -32.78 -6.28
C THR A 150 9.57 -31.69 -6.50
N ASN A 151 8.67 -31.48 -5.54
CA ASN A 151 7.66 -30.41 -5.65
C ASN A 151 8.30 -29.02 -5.65
N GLN A 152 9.35 -28.80 -4.86
CA GLN A 152 10.11 -27.55 -4.85
C GLN A 152 10.83 -27.33 -6.19
N GLU A 153 11.49 -28.35 -6.73
CA GLU A 153 12.15 -28.27 -8.04
C GLU A 153 11.17 -27.98 -9.19
N LEU A 154 10.02 -28.66 -9.23
CA LEU A 154 8.98 -28.41 -10.24
C LEU A 154 8.44 -26.98 -10.14
N LYS A 155 8.32 -26.45 -8.92
CA LYS A 155 7.91 -25.06 -8.70
C LYS A 155 9.00 -24.08 -9.15
N ALA A 156 10.26 -24.34 -8.83
CA ALA A 156 11.39 -23.53 -9.26
C ALA A 156 11.46 -23.44 -10.79
N GLY A 157 11.36 -24.57 -11.50
CA GLY A 157 11.38 -24.57 -12.97
C GLY A 157 10.22 -23.80 -13.61
N ILE A 158 9.02 -23.83 -13.01
CA ILE A 158 7.89 -22.99 -13.47
C ILE A 158 8.15 -21.51 -13.18
N ALA A 159 8.71 -21.18 -12.02
CA ALA A 159 9.01 -19.81 -11.64
C ALA A 159 10.09 -19.20 -12.56
N GLU A 160 11.19 -19.92 -12.78
CA GLU A 160 12.28 -19.53 -13.70
C GLU A 160 11.77 -19.29 -15.11
N PHE A 161 10.89 -20.17 -15.62
CA PHE A 161 10.26 -19.96 -16.92
C PHE A 161 9.47 -18.66 -16.98
N TYR A 162 8.58 -18.41 -16.00
CA TYR A 162 7.77 -17.20 -16.03
C TYR A 162 8.55 -15.91 -15.72
N GLU A 163 9.68 -16.01 -15.02
CA GLU A 163 10.63 -14.90 -14.87
C GLU A 163 11.28 -14.55 -16.23
N ALA A 164 11.68 -15.56 -17.01
CA ALA A 164 12.17 -15.34 -18.38
C ALA A 164 11.07 -14.75 -19.29
N GLU A 165 9.83 -15.25 -19.19
CA GLU A 165 8.70 -14.70 -19.95
C GLU A 165 8.39 -13.26 -19.56
N ALA A 166 8.56 -12.88 -18.28
CA ALA A 166 8.39 -11.49 -17.85
C ALA A 166 9.41 -10.54 -18.50
N GLN A 167 10.63 -11.01 -18.77
CA GLN A 167 11.63 -10.25 -19.52
C GLN A 167 11.23 -10.11 -20.99
N LYS A 168 10.84 -11.21 -21.65
CA LYS A 168 10.35 -11.18 -23.03
C LYS A 168 9.12 -10.28 -23.20
N TRP A 169 8.22 -10.30 -22.22
CA TRP A 169 7.06 -9.43 -22.16
C TRP A 169 7.46 -7.95 -22.17
N ALA A 170 8.41 -7.56 -21.33
CA ALA A 170 8.88 -6.17 -21.24
C ALA A 170 9.53 -5.68 -22.55
N GLU A 171 10.18 -6.57 -23.29
CA GLU A 171 10.87 -6.26 -24.55
C GLU A 171 9.95 -6.34 -25.78
N ALA A 172 8.75 -6.91 -25.64
CA ALA A 172 7.82 -7.09 -26.74
C ALA A 172 7.20 -5.75 -27.17
N GLY A 173 7.22 -5.46 -28.48
CA GLY A 173 6.49 -4.30 -29.02
C GLY A 173 4.99 -4.39 -28.74
N TYR A 174 4.28 -3.26 -28.80
CA TYR A 174 2.84 -3.18 -28.54
C TYR A 174 2.09 -2.41 -29.62
N SER A 175 0.77 -2.62 -29.68
CA SER A 175 -0.18 -1.95 -30.56
C SER A 175 -1.23 -1.16 -29.77
N LYS A 176 -2.03 -0.33 -30.45
CA LYS A 176 -3.20 0.32 -29.82
C LYS A 176 -4.22 -0.70 -29.30
N ASP A 177 -4.39 -1.82 -30.00
CA ASP A 177 -5.31 -2.89 -29.58
C ASP A 177 -4.82 -3.60 -28.32
N ASP A 178 -3.50 -3.78 -28.16
CA ASP A 178 -2.91 -4.27 -26.90
C ASP A 178 -3.28 -3.33 -25.74
N ILE A 179 -3.12 -2.02 -25.95
CA ILE A 179 -3.44 -1.00 -24.93
C ILE A 179 -4.93 -1.03 -24.60
N ALA A 180 -5.81 -0.97 -25.61
CA ALA A 180 -7.25 -0.97 -25.41
C ALA A 180 -7.76 -2.22 -24.66
N LYS A 181 -7.12 -3.37 -24.89
CA LYS A 181 -7.47 -4.63 -24.21
C LYS A 181 -6.93 -4.69 -22.77
N LEU A 182 -5.70 -4.27 -22.54
CA LEU A 182 -5.00 -4.47 -21.25
C LEU A 182 -5.16 -3.28 -20.30
N PHE A 183 -5.47 -2.10 -20.81
CA PHE A 183 -5.78 -0.91 -20.02
C PHE A 183 -7.29 -0.64 -20.07
N SER A 184 -8.11 -1.67 -19.88
CA SER A 184 -9.51 -1.45 -19.49
C SER A 184 -9.59 -1.30 -17.97
N GLU A 185 -10.58 -0.56 -17.49
CA GLU A 185 -10.78 -0.35 -16.05
C GLU A 185 -10.89 -1.69 -15.29
N GLU A 186 -11.67 -2.62 -15.83
CA GLU A 186 -11.88 -3.96 -15.26
C GLU A 186 -10.58 -4.78 -15.20
N HIS A 187 -9.73 -4.69 -16.23
CA HIS A 187 -8.47 -5.41 -16.25
C HIS A 187 -7.53 -4.86 -15.18
N LEU A 188 -7.33 -3.54 -15.16
CA LEU A 188 -6.45 -2.86 -14.20
C LEU A 188 -6.90 -3.09 -12.75
N ALA A 189 -8.21 -3.04 -12.49
CA ALA A 189 -8.80 -3.34 -11.19
C ALA A 189 -8.47 -4.76 -10.72
N SER A 190 -8.46 -5.74 -11.63
CA SER A 190 -8.22 -7.15 -11.30
C SER A 190 -6.77 -7.48 -10.93
N LEU A 191 -5.81 -6.60 -11.23
CA LEU A 191 -4.38 -6.85 -11.04
C LEU A 191 -3.96 -6.60 -9.59
N SER A 192 -3.05 -7.45 -9.10
CA SER A 192 -2.24 -7.14 -7.91
C SER A 192 -1.26 -6.02 -8.21
N LEU A 193 -0.67 -5.41 -7.17
CA LEU A 193 0.34 -4.35 -7.33
C LEU A 193 1.54 -4.81 -8.16
N GLU A 194 2.01 -6.04 -7.93
CA GLU A 194 3.13 -6.64 -8.66
C GLU A 194 2.77 -6.91 -10.13
N ASP A 195 1.57 -7.44 -10.38
CA ASP A 195 1.11 -7.74 -11.74
C ASP A 195 0.87 -6.45 -12.54
N TYR A 196 0.41 -5.39 -11.87
CA TYR A 196 0.23 -4.05 -12.43
C TYR A 196 1.58 -3.44 -12.84
N ALA A 197 2.58 -3.50 -11.94
CA ALA A 197 3.92 -3.05 -12.26
C ALA A 197 4.54 -3.85 -13.41
N LEU A 198 4.31 -5.17 -13.46
CA LEU A 198 4.78 -6.02 -14.55
C LEU A 198 4.08 -5.69 -15.88
N LEU A 199 2.77 -5.43 -15.88
CA LEU A 199 2.03 -4.97 -17.06
C LEU A 199 2.71 -3.73 -17.65
N LEU A 200 2.97 -2.72 -16.81
CA LEU A 200 3.53 -1.44 -17.23
C LEU A 200 4.92 -1.54 -17.87
N ARG A 201 5.72 -2.58 -17.61
CA ARG A 201 7.07 -2.71 -18.18
C ARG A 201 7.10 -2.76 -19.71
N ARG A 202 6.00 -3.14 -20.36
CA ARG A 202 5.88 -3.21 -21.83
C ARG A 202 5.41 -1.90 -22.48
N PHE A 203 4.75 -1.02 -21.72
CA PHE A 203 4.00 0.13 -22.26
C PHE A 203 4.59 1.46 -21.78
N PRO A 204 4.16 2.61 -22.35
CA PRO A 204 4.50 3.91 -21.80
C PRO A 204 4.11 4.03 -20.32
N VAL A 205 5.10 4.34 -19.47
CA VAL A 205 4.96 4.35 -18.00
C VAL A 205 4.62 5.72 -17.43
N HIS A 206 4.14 6.63 -18.29
CA HIS A 206 3.65 7.93 -17.84
C HIS A 206 2.37 7.77 -17.05
N MET A 207 2.19 8.70 -16.13
CA MET A 207 1.16 8.68 -15.12
C MET A 207 0.51 10.05 -15.03
N VAL A 208 -0.80 10.05 -14.84
CA VAL A 208 -1.53 11.20 -14.32
C VAL A 208 -1.80 11.01 -12.84
N THR A 209 -1.84 12.11 -12.08
CA THR A 209 -2.03 12.07 -10.63
C THR A 209 -3.16 12.99 -10.20
N HIS A 210 -3.89 12.56 -9.18
CA HIS A 210 -4.93 13.35 -8.53
C HIS A 210 -4.65 13.31 -7.03
N VAL A 211 -4.38 14.46 -6.43
CA VAL A 211 -4.20 14.58 -4.98
C VAL A 211 -5.57 14.75 -4.34
N THR A 212 -5.81 14.03 -3.25
CA THR A 212 -7.06 14.09 -2.49
C THR A 212 -6.80 14.67 -1.11
N ARG A 213 -7.88 15.02 -0.40
CA ARG A 213 -7.77 15.69 0.90
C ARG A 213 -8.18 14.76 2.03
N GLN A 214 -7.26 14.58 2.97
CA GLN A 214 -7.52 14.09 4.32
C GLN A 214 -6.78 15.00 5.30
N GLY A 215 -7.52 15.66 6.20
CA GLY A 215 -6.95 16.65 7.11
C GLY A 215 -7.13 18.08 6.62
N ILE A 216 -6.29 18.98 7.11
CA ILE A 216 -6.37 20.42 6.87
C ILE A 216 -5.66 20.81 5.59
N ARG A 217 -6.29 21.64 4.76
CA ARG A 217 -5.58 22.28 3.66
C ARG A 217 -4.67 23.40 4.17
N ASP A 218 -3.39 23.10 4.40
CA ASP A 218 -2.46 23.98 5.12
C ASP A 218 -1.53 24.83 4.24
N HIS A 219 -1.59 24.66 2.91
CA HIS A 219 -0.77 25.41 1.98
C HIS A 219 -1.52 25.76 0.69
N LEU A 220 -1.05 26.84 0.04
CA LEU A 220 -1.57 27.37 -1.21
C LEU A 220 -0.44 27.68 -2.18
N GLY A 221 -0.42 26.99 -3.31
CA GLY A 221 0.50 27.26 -4.41
C GLY A 221 0.07 28.42 -5.31
N HIS A 222 -1.20 28.84 -5.28
CA HIS A 222 -1.72 29.92 -6.13
C HIS A 222 -2.97 30.60 -5.56
N MET A 223 -3.15 31.90 -5.85
CA MET A 223 -4.30 32.69 -5.38
C MET A 223 -5.66 32.23 -5.91
N PHE A 224 -5.68 31.62 -7.11
CA PHE A 224 -6.92 31.14 -7.75
C PHE A 224 -7.34 29.72 -7.31
N HIS A 225 -6.53 29.03 -6.49
CA HIS A 225 -6.85 27.71 -5.98
C HIS A 225 -6.92 27.74 -4.45
N SER A 226 -7.74 28.62 -3.86
CA SER A 226 -7.83 28.81 -2.39
C SER A 226 -8.98 28.08 -1.71
N GLU A 227 -9.81 27.35 -2.44
CA GLU A 227 -11.02 26.71 -1.91
C GLU A 227 -10.74 25.65 -0.83
N GLY A 228 -11.35 25.79 0.34
CA GLY A 228 -11.14 24.91 1.48
C GLY A 228 -9.82 25.15 2.22
N HIS A 229 -9.11 26.26 1.96
CA HIS A 229 -7.93 26.63 2.74
C HIS A 229 -8.25 26.76 4.22
N ASN A 230 -7.39 26.21 5.09
CA ASN A 230 -7.58 26.13 6.54
C ASN A 230 -8.81 25.33 7.00
N GLU A 231 -9.45 24.58 6.09
CA GLU A 231 -10.59 23.73 6.41
C GLU A 231 -10.17 22.26 6.46
N TYR A 232 -10.80 21.52 7.37
CA TYR A 232 -10.66 20.07 7.44
C TYR A 232 -11.51 19.40 6.37
N SER A 233 -10.91 18.42 5.69
CA SER A 233 -11.60 17.54 4.77
C SER A 233 -11.36 16.06 5.10
N ALA A 234 -12.39 15.25 4.88
CA ALA A 234 -12.32 13.79 4.89
C ALA A 234 -12.66 13.20 3.50
N SER A 235 -12.39 13.96 2.42
CA SER A 235 -12.71 13.58 1.05
C SER A 235 -12.14 12.22 0.67
N PHE A 236 -10.93 11.87 1.14
CA PHE A 236 -10.36 10.56 0.85
C PHE A 236 -11.20 9.41 1.44
N VAL A 237 -11.66 9.52 2.70
CA VAL A 237 -12.57 8.54 3.31
C VAL A 237 -13.87 8.41 2.52
N THR A 238 -14.44 9.54 2.06
CA THR A 238 -15.65 9.52 1.21
C THR A 238 -15.38 8.81 -0.12
N MET A 239 -14.23 9.08 -0.73
CA MET A 239 -13.82 8.48 -2.00
C MET A 239 -13.58 6.97 -1.87
N LEU A 240 -12.98 6.51 -0.77
CA LEU A 240 -12.78 5.09 -0.48
C LEU A 240 -14.11 4.32 -0.37
N LYS A 241 -15.12 4.92 0.27
CA LYS A 241 -16.46 4.31 0.39
C LYS A 241 -17.21 4.22 -0.93
N ASP A 242 -17.02 5.20 -1.81
CA ASP A 242 -17.60 5.19 -3.16
C ASP A 242 -16.81 4.26 -4.10
N GLY A 243 -15.51 4.06 -3.84
CA GLY A 243 -14.62 3.29 -4.71
C GLY A 243 -14.34 3.98 -6.04
N ARG A 244 -14.71 5.26 -6.19
CA ARG A 244 -14.64 6.01 -7.45
C ARG A 244 -14.02 7.39 -7.26
N LEU A 245 -13.19 7.79 -8.21
CA LEU A 245 -12.74 9.16 -8.40
C LEU A 245 -13.66 9.86 -9.41
N ARG A 246 -14.28 10.97 -9.01
CA ARG A 246 -15.29 11.68 -9.79
C ARG A 246 -14.92 13.13 -10.01
N SER A 247 -15.50 13.73 -11.04
CA SER A 247 -15.42 15.18 -11.25
C SER A 247 -16.22 15.91 -10.16
N PRO A 248 -15.95 17.21 -9.93
CA PRO A 248 -16.70 18.00 -8.95
C PRO A 248 -18.21 17.88 -9.14
N LEU A 249 -18.73 18.00 -10.36
CA LEU A 249 -20.16 17.82 -10.63
C LEU A 249 -20.59 16.34 -10.56
N GLY A 250 -19.74 15.39 -10.98
CA GLY A 250 -20.02 13.97 -10.88
C GLY A 250 -20.26 13.46 -9.46
N VAL A 251 -19.62 14.05 -8.45
CA VAL A 251 -19.90 13.76 -7.02
C VAL A 251 -21.36 14.07 -6.67
N TYR A 252 -21.86 15.25 -7.04
CA TYR A 252 -23.25 15.63 -6.76
C TYR A 252 -24.26 14.87 -7.62
N LEU A 253 -23.88 14.51 -8.85
CA LEU A 253 -24.73 13.71 -9.74
C LEU A 253 -24.87 12.26 -9.27
N ALA A 254 -23.83 11.66 -8.69
CA ALA A 254 -23.95 10.34 -8.06
C ALA A 254 -24.89 10.36 -6.84
N GLU A 255 -24.99 11.52 -6.16
CA GLU A 255 -25.87 11.72 -5.01
C GLU A 255 -27.32 12.14 -5.38
N VAL A 256 -27.71 12.10 -6.65
CA VAL A 256 -29.02 12.56 -7.21
C VAL A 256 -30.27 12.05 -6.48
N LEU A 257 -30.16 11.06 -5.61
CA LEU A 257 -31.24 10.64 -4.70
C LEU A 257 -31.46 11.57 -3.50
N LYS A 258 -30.65 12.64 -3.32
CA LYS A 258 -30.78 13.65 -2.27
C LYS A 258 -30.91 15.03 -2.90
N SER A 259 -32.14 15.50 -3.15
CA SER A 259 -32.44 16.84 -3.69
C SER A 259 -31.65 17.97 -3.01
N ASP A 260 -31.38 17.81 -1.71
CA ASP A 260 -30.71 18.79 -0.87
C ASP A 260 -29.23 18.96 -1.26
N ALA A 261 -28.53 17.87 -1.62
CA ALA A 261 -27.13 17.94 -2.07
C ALA A 261 -26.99 18.70 -3.39
N PHE A 262 -27.97 18.54 -4.29
CA PHE A 262 -27.98 19.27 -5.56
C PHE A 262 -28.39 20.74 -5.37
N ALA A 263 -29.26 21.03 -4.41
CA ALA A 263 -29.57 22.41 -4.01
C ALA A 263 -28.35 23.11 -3.37
N GLU A 264 -27.56 22.41 -2.58
CA GLU A 264 -26.28 22.90 -2.03
C GLU A 264 -25.26 23.18 -3.15
N PHE A 265 -25.12 22.27 -4.12
CA PHE A 265 -24.26 22.49 -5.29
C PHE A 265 -24.64 23.77 -6.06
N LEU A 266 -25.95 23.98 -6.27
CA LEU A 266 -26.48 25.17 -6.93
C LEU A 266 -26.47 26.42 -6.02
N GLN A 267 -26.01 26.28 -4.77
CA GLN A 267 -25.94 27.33 -3.75
C GLN A 267 -27.29 28.00 -3.45
N LEU A 268 -28.39 27.29 -3.64
CA LEU A 268 -29.76 27.84 -3.49
C LEU A 268 -30.02 28.48 -2.11
N PRO A 269 -29.54 27.91 -0.98
CA PRO A 269 -29.71 28.53 0.33
C PRO A 269 -29.08 29.93 0.47
N HIS A 270 -28.15 30.29 -0.42
CA HIS A 270 -27.47 31.58 -0.42
C HIS A 270 -28.01 32.56 -1.47
N LEU A 271 -28.97 32.12 -2.29
CA LEU A 271 -29.54 32.91 -3.36
C LEU A 271 -30.95 33.40 -2.97
N PRO A 272 -31.24 34.71 -3.11
CA PRO A 272 -32.44 35.31 -2.53
C PRO A 272 -33.73 34.92 -3.24
N ASP A 273 -33.68 34.60 -4.53
CA ASP A 273 -34.85 34.33 -5.36
C ASP A 273 -34.53 33.43 -6.56
N LYS A 274 -35.60 32.91 -7.20
CA LYS A 274 -35.54 32.06 -8.38
C LYS A 274 -34.79 32.70 -9.55
N GLU A 275 -34.94 34.01 -9.76
CA GLU A 275 -34.28 34.71 -10.87
C GLU A 275 -32.75 34.75 -10.67
N GLY A 276 -32.31 35.03 -9.45
CA GLY A 276 -30.91 34.95 -9.04
C GLY A 276 -30.34 33.54 -9.18
N ALA A 277 -31.11 32.51 -8.83
CA ALA A 277 -30.71 31.11 -9.02
C ALA A 277 -30.55 30.72 -10.49
N LEU A 278 -31.47 31.13 -11.36
CA LEU A 278 -31.34 30.87 -12.80
C LEU A 278 -30.13 31.60 -13.41
N LYS A 279 -29.84 32.83 -12.97
CA LYS A 279 -28.64 33.55 -13.40
C LYS A 279 -27.35 32.90 -12.90
N HIS A 280 -27.37 32.34 -11.68
CA HIS A 280 -26.24 31.56 -11.16
C HIS A 280 -26.04 30.28 -11.98
N LEU A 281 -27.14 29.59 -12.34
CA LEU A 281 -27.11 28.42 -13.21
C LEU A 281 -26.50 28.73 -14.58
N ASP A 282 -26.84 29.84 -15.22
CA ASP A 282 -26.25 30.22 -16.51
C ASP A 282 -24.71 30.28 -16.44
N ARG A 283 -24.14 30.81 -15.35
CA ARG A 283 -22.69 30.80 -15.11
C ARG A 283 -22.13 29.39 -14.92
N LEU A 284 -22.83 28.53 -14.18
CA LEU A 284 -22.42 27.13 -13.99
C LEU A 284 -22.44 26.37 -15.32
N LEU A 285 -23.36 26.69 -16.22
CA LEU A 285 -23.45 26.09 -17.55
C LEU A 285 -22.28 26.52 -18.45
N GLU A 286 -21.80 27.76 -18.35
CA GLU A 286 -20.58 28.21 -19.06
C GLU A 286 -19.34 27.41 -18.63
N GLU A 287 -19.29 26.95 -17.38
CA GLU A 287 -18.21 26.15 -16.79
C GLU A 287 -18.48 24.63 -16.82
N TYR A 288 -19.49 24.17 -17.58
CA TYR A 288 -19.97 22.78 -17.49
C TYR A 288 -18.88 21.75 -17.78
N SER A 289 -18.20 21.86 -18.92
CA SER A 289 -17.20 20.89 -19.36
C SER A 289 -16.02 20.81 -18.41
N ASP A 290 -15.66 21.92 -17.76
CA ASP A 290 -14.63 21.97 -16.73
C ASP A 290 -15.07 21.24 -15.46
N ARG A 291 -16.28 21.54 -14.96
CA ARG A 291 -16.87 20.93 -13.75
C ARG A 291 -17.16 19.45 -13.91
N MET A 292 -17.36 19.01 -15.14
CA MET A 292 -17.58 17.60 -15.51
C MET A 292 -16.28 16.82 -15.71
N ALA A 293 -15.15 17.48 -15.88
CA ALA A 293 -13.87 16.81 -16.01
C ALA A 293 -13.31 16.43 -14.63
N VAL A 294 -12.66 15.26 -14.56
CA VAL A 294 -11.69 14.98 -13.50
C VAL A 294 -10.41 15.67 -13.89
N HIS A 295 -9.85 16.47 -12.98
CA HIS A 295 -8.61 17.20 -13.19
C HIS A 295 -7.44 16.39 -12.65
N PHE A 296 -6.39 16.27 -13.45
CA PHE A 296 -5.15 15.58 -13.08
C PHE A 296 -3.93 16.45 -13.37
N ALA A 297 -2.82 16.15 -12.69
CA ALA A 297 -1.48 16.59 -13.10
C ALA A 297 -0.75 15.47 -13.84
N ALA A 298 -0.05 15.77 -14.93
CA ALA A 298 0.75 14.77 -15.65
C ALA A 298 2.20 14.69 -15.10
N GLU A 299 2.66 13.48 -14.79
CA GLU A 299 4.06 13.17 -14.39
C GLU A 299 4.58 13.89 -13.12
N GLU A 300 3.72 14.58 -12.38
CA GLU A 300 3.98 15.17 -11.07
C GLU A 300 2.73 15.08 -10.20
N VAL A 301 2.89 15.26 -8.90
CA VAL A 301 1.78 15.43 -7.95
C VAL A 301 1.66 16.93 -7.66
N ALA A 302 0.55 17.55 -8.06
CA ALA A 302 0.28 18.97 -7.85
C ALA A 302 -0.23 19.24 -6.41
N ASP A 303 0.43 18.65 -5.41
CA ASP A 303 0.10 18.75 -4.00
C ASP A 303 0.04 20.20 -3.54
N ILE A 304 1.01 21.03 -3.92
CA ILE A 304 1.04 22.43 -3.50
C ILE A 304 -0.22 23.22 -3.91
N TYR A 305 -0.91 22.80 -4.97
CA TYR A 305 -2.12 23.47 -5.48
C TYR A 305 -3.42 22.82 -5.01
N TYR A 306 -3.45 21.52 -4.75
CA TYR A 306 -4.70 20.79 -4.54
C TYR A 306 -4.71 19.89 -3.30
N GLY A 307 -3.54 19.69 -2.70
CA GLY A 307 -3.29 18.85 -1.54
C GLY A 307 -3.93 19.35 -0.25
N SER A 308 -3.71 18.57 0.80
CA SER A 308 -4.22 18.80 2.14
C SER A 308 -3.10 19.31 3.05
N GLU A 309 -2.48 18.40 3.80
CA GLU A 309 -1.46 18.74 4.77
C GLU A 309 -0.09 18.37 4.22
N ARG A 310 0.84 19.34 4.25
CA ARG A 310 2.22 19.11 3.84
C ARG A 310 2.80 17.85 4.51
N GLY A 311 3.33 16.92 3.72
CA GLY A 311 3.87 15.66 4.24
C GLY A 311 2.83 14.62 4.70
N ASN A 312 1.53 14.90 4.67
CA ASN A 312 0.45 13.92 4.83
C ASN A 312 -0.31 13.66 3.51
N GLU A 313 0.29 13.97 2.37
CA GLU A 313 -0.43 14.00 1.10
C GLU A 313 -0.81 12.61 0.61
N ILE A 314 -2.08 12.43 0.29
CA ILE A 314 -2.61 11.22 -0.30
C ILE A 314 -2.93 11.53 -1.75
N PHE A 315 -2.43 10.70 -2.66
CA PHE A 315 -2.68 10.89 -4.08
C PHE A 315 -2.94 9.56 -4.77
N ILE A 316 -3.65 9.66 -5.88
CA ILE A 316 -4.07 8.55 -6.73
C ILE A 316 -3.40 8.76 -8.07
N THR A 317 -2.93 7.68 -8.68
CA THR A 317 -2.31 7.77 -10.00
C THR A 317 -2.79 6.69 -10.95
N TYR A 318 -3.04 7.11 -12.19
CA TYR A 318 -3.46 6.25 -13.29
C TYR A 318 -2.42 6.31 -14.42
N PRO A 319 -2.18 5.21 -15.14
CA PRO A 319 -1.36 5.19 -16.33
C PRO A 319 -1.96 6.15 -17.35
N SER A 320 -1.15 7.04 -17.89
CA SER A 320 -1.61 7.97 -18.91
C SER A 320 -2.14 7.24 -20.16
N VAL A 321 -1.65 6.03 -20.46
CA VAL A 321 -2.18 5.15 -21.51
C VAL A 321 -3.59 4.63 -21.24
N PHE A 322 -3.98 4.46 -19.98
CA PHE A 322 -5.35 4.12 -19.61
C PHE A 322 -6.27 5.28 -19.93
N ILE A 323 -5.92 6.49 -19.48
CA ILE A 323 -6.66 7.71 -19.78
C ILE A 323 -6.78 7.91 -21.29
N ALA A 324 -5.66 7.88 -22.00
CA ALA A 324 -5.61 8.15 -23.43
C ALA A 324 -6.43 7.15 -24.26
N SER A 325 -6.50 5.88 -23.84
CA SER A 325 -7.20 4.84 -24.61
C SER A 325 -8.67 4.67 -24.25
N GLN A 326 -9.07 4.98 -23.01
CA GLN A 326 -10.43 4.71 -22.52
C GLN A 326 -11.30 5.96 -22.40
N HIS A 327 -10.70 7.15 -22.35
CA HIS A 327 -11.40 8.40 -22.08
C HIS A 327 -11.05 9.48 -23.09
N TYR A 328 -11.99 10.41 -23.26
CA TYR A 328 -11.68 11.68 -23.90
C TYR A 328 -10.99 12.59 -22.89
N PHE A 329 -10.00 13.35 -23.37
CA PHE A 329 -9.21 14.23 -22.52
C PHE A 329 -8.79 15.50 -23.26
N GLN A 330 -8.31 16.49 -22.50
CA GLN A 330 -7.61 17.66 -23.01
C GLN A 330 -6.32 17.86 -22.22
N GLY A 331 -5.21 18.07 -22.93
CA GLY A 331 -3.91 18.37 -22.32
C GLY A 331 -2.75 17.53 -22.88
N HIS A 332 -1.67 17.42 -22.11
CA HIS A 332 -0.46 16.67 -22.41
C HIS A 332 -0.22 15.58 -21.34
N LEU A 333 -0.56 14.33 -21.65
CA LEU A 333 -0.51 13.24 -20.65
C LEU A 333 0.89 12.66 -20.40
N GLY A 334 1.90 13.05 -21.19
CA GLY A 334 3.26 12.49 -21.16
C GLY A 334 4.36 13.46 -20.75
N GLU A 335 4.02 14.71 -20.43
CA GLU A 335 4.99 15.76 -20.10
C GLU A 335 4.63 16.42 -18.78
N LYS A 336 5.63 16.67 -17.91
CA LYS A 336 5.44 17.52 -16.72
C LYS A 336 5.15 18.95 -17.20
N GLY A 337 3.99 19.48 -16.85
CA GLY A 337 3.60 20.86 -17.18
C GLY A 337 4.15 21.91 -16.22
N GLY A 338 4.53 21.52 -15.00
CA GLY A 338 5.03 22.42 -13.97
C GLY A 338 3.91 23.27 -13.38
N GLY A 339 3.35 22.80 -12.28
CA GLY A 339 2.36 23.52 -11.48
C GLY A 339 0.98 23.65 -12.16
N TYR A 340 0.31 24.81 -12.04
CA TYR A 340 -1.07 24.95 -12.51
C TYR A 340 -1.26 24.79 -14.03
N TRP A 341 -0.19 24.92 -14.82
CA TRP A 341 -0.23 24.71 -16.27
C TRP A 341 -0.23 23.24 -16.68
N ASN A 342 -0.15 22.33 -15.70
CA ASN A 342 -0.14 20.89 -15.91
C ASN A 342 -1.52 20.23 -15.81
N ASP A 343 -2.59 21.02 -15.87
CA ASP A 343 -3.95 20.53 -15.71
C ASP A 343 -4.38 19.68 -16.91
N GLN A 344 -4.92 18.49 -16.63
CA GLN A 344 -5.41 17.53 -17.60
C GLN A 344 -6.89 17.29 -17.34
N TRP A 345 -7.74 17.71 -18.29
CA TRP A 345 -9.18 17.48 -18.20
C TRP A 345 -9.48 16.09 -18.72
N VAL A 346 -10.11 15.25 -17.91
CA VAL A 346 -10.54 13.90 -18.31
C VAL A 346 -12.04 13.77 -18.12
N TRP A 347 -12.76 13.55 -19.21
CA TRP A 347 -14.21 13.31 -19.18
C TRP A 347 -14.49 11.82 -18.99
N ALA A 348 -14.44 11.39 -17.74
CA ALA A 348 -14.80 10.04 -17.31
C ALA A 348 -16.25 10.02 -16.83
N ASP A 349 -17.15 9.48 -17.66
CA ASP A 349 -18.59 9.26 -17.43
C ASP A 349 -19.18 9.94 -16.17
N GLU A 350 -20.10 10.88 -16.42
CA GLU A 350 -20.68 11.81 -15.45
C GLU A 350 -21.04 11.20 -14.09
N GLU A 351 -21.63 10.01 -14.09
CA GLU A 351 -22.16 9.35 -12.91
C GLU A 351 -21.36 8.12 -12.50
N ARG A 352 -20.35 7.70 -13.27
CA ARG A 352 -19.50 6.55 -12.90
C ARG A 352 -18.13 6.98 -12.38
N GLY A 353 -17.52 8.01 -12.96
CA GLY A 353 -16.13 8.36 -12.67
C GLY A 353 -15.16 7.22 -12.99
N LEU A 354 -14.01 7.21 -12.33
CA LEU A 354 -12.92 6.25 -12.50
C LEU A 354 -12.81 5.32 -11.29
N ASP A 355 -12.63 4.02 -11.51
CA ASP A 355 -12.42 3.04 -10.45
C ASP A 355 -11.11 3.28 -9.72
N LEU A 356 -11.15 3.37 -8.39
CA LEU A 356 -9.93 3.48 -7.57
C LEU A 356 -9.06 2.23 -7.68
N ASP A 357 -9.66 1.06 -7.92
CA ASP A 357 -8.90 -0.17 -8.10
C ASP A 357 -8.17 -0.22 -9.44
N ALA A 358 -8.55 0.58 -10.44
CA ALA A 358 -7.74 0.70 -11.66
C ALA A 358 -6.46 1.54 -11.47
N ALA A 359 -6.33 2.21 -10.31
CA ALA A 359 -5.25 3.12 -9.97
C ALA A 359 -4.22 2.49 -9.02
N LEU A 360 -3.20 3.29 -8.71
CA LEU A 360 -2.36 3.13 -7.52
C LEU A 360 -2.71 4.24 -6.52
N VAL A 361 -2.89 3.86 -5.25
CA VAL A 361 -3.15 4.82 -4.16
C VAL A 361 -1.90 4.97 -3.29
N PHE A 362 -1.37 6.18 -3.20
CA PHE A 362 -0.18 6.50 -2.42
C PHE A 362 -0.56 7.16 -1.10
N ILE A 363 -0.04 6.62 0.00
CA ILE A 363 -0.32 7.07 1.35
C ILE A 363 1.01 7.27 2.10
N PRO A 364 1.22 8.37 2.82
CA PRO A 364 2.44 8.58 3.59
C PRO A 364 2.49 7.57 4.76
N ALA A 365 3.67 6.99 5.00
CA ALA A 365 3.80 5.95 6.01
C ALA A 365 4.00 6.49 7.43
N ASN A 366 4.90 7.47 7.56
CA ASN A 366 5.51 7.84 8.86
C ASN A 366 4.93 9.10 9.48
N THR A 367 4.09 9.83 8.75
CA THR A 367 3.51 11.09 9.18
C THR A 367 2.68 10.88 10.43
N GLN A 368 2.95 11.67 11.47
CA GLN A 368 2.23 11.57 12.73
C GLN A 368 0.86 12.23 12.59
N VAL A 369 -0.19 11.45 12.79
CA VAL A 369 -1.58 11.87 12.62
C VAL A 369 -2.41 11.50 13.85
N ASP A 370 -3.42 12.31 14.14
CA ASP A 370 -4.41 12.03 15.18
C ASP A 370 -5.12 10.70 14.92
N LYS A 371 -5.21 9.87 15.96
CA LYS A 371 -5.80 8.53 15.88
C LYS A 371 -7.27 8.50 15.43
N LYS A 372 -8.00 9.61 15.55
CA LYS A 372 -9.43 9.69 15.22
C LYS A 372 -9.68 10.34 13.88
N THR A 373 -8.92 11.38 13.54
CA THR A 373 -9.20 12.19 12.34
C THR A 373 -8.22 11.91 11.19
N GLY A 374 -7.07 11.30 11.45
CA GLY A 374 -6.03 11.13 10.44
C GLY A 374 -5.37 12.43 10.00
N SER A 375 -5.62 13.54 10.71
CA SER A 375 -5.00 14.85 10.49
C SER A 375 -3.71 14.98 11.30
N ARG A 376 -2.71 15.68 10.77
CA ARG A 376 -1.50 16.09 11.51
C ARG A 376 -1.82 17.08 12.63
N TYR A 377 -2.92 17.82 12.50
CA TYR A 377 -3.23 18.95 13.34
C TYR A 377 -4.32 18.66 14.34
N LYS A 378 -4.25 19.37 15.47
CA LYS A 378 -5.27 19.35 16.49
C LYS A 378 -6.47 20.16 16.04
N LEU A 379 -7.64 19.54 16.09
CA LEU A 379 -8.91 20.15 15.75
C LEU A 379 -9.71 20.49 17.00
N ASP A 380 -10.48 21.58 16.93
CA ASP A 380 -11.48 21.92 17.96
C ASP A 380 -12.78 21.10 17.81
N GLU A 381 -13.76 21.36 18.68
CA GLU A 381 -15.05 20.66 18.66
C GLU A 381 -15.87 20.90 17.37
N SER A 382 -15.51 21.89 16.56
CA SER A 382 -16.13 22.23 15.28
C SER A 382 -15.28 21.78 14.08
N ASN A 383 -14.29 20.89 14.28
CA ASN A 383 -13.32 20.45 13.28
C ASN A 383 -12.47 21.58 12.67
N LYS A 384 -12.31 22.71 13.36
CA LYS A 384 -11.41 23.77 12.91
C LYS A 384 -10.01 23.54 13.48
N PRO A 385 -8.95 23.79 12.69
CA PRO A 385 -7.60 23.64 13.18
C PRO A 385 -7.28 24.69 14.24
N MET A 386 -6.60 24.27 15.31
CA MET A 386 -6.16 25.18 16.36
C MET A 386 -4.89 25.92 15.92
N VAL A 387 -4.95 27.26 15.86
CA VAL A 387 -3.77 28.09 15.56
C VAL A 387 -2.75 27.99 16.68
N ASN A 388 -1.47 27.88 16.32
CA ASN A 388 -0.37 27.77 17.25
C ASN A 388 0.03 29.14 17.83
N GLN A 389 -0.81 29.67 18.72
CA GLN A 389 -0.58 30.98 19.36
C GLN A 389 0.74 31.05 20.13
N ILE A 390 1.26 29.91 20.61
CA ILE A 390 2.56 29.83 21.29
C ILE A 390 3.70 30.22 20.33
N LEU A 391 3.56 30.00 19.02
CA LEU A 391 4.54 30.37 18.02
C LEU A 391 4.20 31.68 17.31
N THR A 392 2.92 31.88 16.96
CA THR A 392 2.47 33.04 16.19
C THR A 392 2.71 34.35 16.93
N GLU A 393 2.44 34.40 18.24
CA GLU A 393 2.53 35.65 19.00
C GLU A 393 3.98 36.09 19.24
N PRO A 394 4.92 35.21 19.63
CA PRO A 394 6.35 35.53 19.66
C PRO A 394 6.92 36.01 18.32
N LEU A 395 6.53 35.35 17.21
CA LEU A 395 6.95 35.76 15.88
C LEU A 395 6.44 37.16 15.56
N ARG A 396 5.17 37.45 15.83
CA ARG A 396 4.61 38.81 15.64
C ARG A 396 5.38 39.84 16.45
N LEU A 397 5.59 39.58 17.75
CA LEU A 397 6.32 40.49 18.65
C LEU A 397 7.75 40.73 18.18
N MET A 398 8.42 39.71 17.64
CA MET A 398 9.77 39.84 17.08
C MET A 398 9.78 40.76 15.87
N VAL A 399 8.89 40.55 14.88
CA VAL A 399 8.87 41.35 13.65
C VAL A 399 8.42 42.80 13.93
N GLU A 400 7.57 43.01 14.93
CA GLU A 400 7.13 44.35 15.36
C GLU A 400 8.15 45.08 16.27
N SER A 401 9.23 44.41 16.70
CA SER A 401 10.22 44.97 17.62
C SER A 401 11.12 46.04 16.97
N ASP A 402 11.58 46.99 17.77
CA ASP A 402 12.58 47.98 17.35
C ASP A 402 13.95 47.33 17.02
N ASP A 403 14.21 46.14 17.56
CA ASP A 403 15.45 45.38 17.33
C ASP A 403 15.41 44.52 16.07
N PHE A 404 14.26 44.45 15.38
CA PHE A 404 14.08 43.59 14.22
C PHE A 404 15.06 43.91 13.08
N ASP A 405 15.33 45.18 12.81
CA ASP A 405 16.30 45.60 11.78
C ASP A 405 17.72 45.07 12.08
N SER A 406 18.08 44.97 13.37
CA SER A 406 19.37 44.38 13.78
C SER A 406 19.41 42.88 13.51
N LEU A 407 18.28 42.18 13.70
CA LEU A 407 18.15 40.76 13.37
C LEU A 407 18.21 40.52 11.86
N VAL A 408 17.55 41.37 11.06
CA VAL A 408 17.63 41.34 9.59
C VAL A 408 19.09 41.43 9.12
N ASN A 409 19.88 42.33 9.71
CA ASN A 409 21.30 42.46 9.38
C ASN A 409 22.12 41.20 9.73
N LEU A 410 21.77 40.50 10.82
CA LEU A 410 22.40 39.21 11.16
C LEU A 410 22.00 38.12 10.15
N TRP A 411 20.72 38.04 9.79
CA TRP A 411 20.24 37.08 8.79
C TRP A 411 20.88 37.28 7.41
N GLN A 412 21.14 38.52 6.99
CA GLN A 412 21.83 38.80 5.72
C GLN A 412 23.26 38.23 5.66
N LYS A 413 23.87 37.90 6.81
CA LYS A 413 25.17 37.23 6.87
C LYS A 413 25.06 35.71 6.72
N VAL A 414 23.88 35.15 6.92
CA VAL A 414 23.63 33.70 6.80
C VAL A 414 23.39 33.37 5.33
N PRO A 415 24.23 32.53 4.69
CA PRO A 415 24.04 32.18 3.29
C PRO A 415 22.71 31.43 3.08
N LYS A 416 21.90 31.89 2.13
CA LYS A 416 20.75 31.13 1.63
C LYS A 416 21.26 29.81 1.04
N ARG A 417 21.02 28.67 1.69
CA ARG A 417 21.31 27.34 1.14
C ARG A 417 20.02 26.55 1.01
N SER A 418 19.79 26.02 -0.18
CA SER A 418 18.59 25.24 -0.53
C SER A 418 18.53 23.83 0.07
N ASN A 419 19.55 23.37 0.82
CA ASN A 419 19.61 22.02 1.39
C ASN A 419 20.38 22.01 2.72
N LEU A 420 19.72 22.35 3.82
CA LEU A 420 20.20 22.08 5.18
C LEU A 420 19.81 20.63 5.58
N ASN A 421 20.46 19.63 4.98
CA ASN A 421 20.24 18.20 5.32
C ASN A 421 20.88 17.78 6.66
N LYS A 422 21.56 18.69 7.37
CA LYS A 422 21.93 18.53 8.78
C LYS A 422 20.99 19.39 9.59
N THR A 423 20.44 18.85 10.68
CA THR A 423 19.60 19.66 11.56
C THR A 423 20.44 20.81 12.11
N ILE A 424 19.87 22.02 12.21
CA ILE A 424 20.44 23.19 12.93
C ILE A 424 20.81 22.86 14.41
N TRP A 425 20.58 21.63 14.84
CA TRP A 425 20.77 21.13 16.18
C TRP A 425 22.04 20.30 16.36
N ASP A 426 22.55 19.69 15.29
CA ASP A 426 23.96 19.28 15.20
C ASP A 426 24.88 20.52 15.20
N ILE A 427 24.30 21.68 14.85
CA ILE A 427 24.93 23.01 14.64
C ILE A 427 25.07 23.83 15.95
N ALA A 428 24.12 23.70 16.89
CA ALA A 428 24.11 24.47 18.14
C ALA A 428 24.77 23.75 19.34
N SER A 429 25.08 22.44 19.21
CA SER A 429 25.50 21.59 20.34
C SER A 429 26.96 21.13 20.31
N GLU A 430 27.71 21.37 19.23
CA GLU A 430 29.15 21.10 19.13
C GLU A 430 29.98 22.40 19.03
N GLU A 431 31.12 22.47 19.73
CA GLU A 431 32.11 23.57 19.64
C GLU A 431 32.86 23.63 18.28
N GLY A 432 32.30 23.05 17.20
CA GLY A 432 32.92 22.94 15.88
C GLY A 432 32.50 24.02 14.89
N GLU A 433 33.34 24.26 13.87
CA GLU A 433 33.10 25.17 12.73
C GLU A 433 31.93 24.65 11.85
N LEU A 434 30.84 25.42 11.72
CA LEU A 434 29.58 24.99 11.08
C LEU A 434 29.59 25.19 9.56
N TYR A 435 29.96 26.39 9.12
CA TYR A 435 30.10 26.76 7.71
C TYR A 435 31.57 26.72 7.24
N GLY A 436 32.49 26.45 8.17
CA GLY A 436 33.91 26.78 8.00
C GLY A 436 34.16 28.29 8.01
N ASP A 437 33.16 29.08 8.39
CA ASP A 437 33.20 30.55 8.48
C ASP A 437 32.73 31.00 9.88
N PRO A 438 33.66 31.42 10.76
CA PRO A 438 33.35 31.86 12.11
C PRO A 438 32.35 33.03 12.18
N GLU A 439 32.23 33.86 11.14
CA GLU A 439 31.31 35.00 11.14
C GLU A 439 29.86 34.55 10.95
N VAL A 440 29.63 33.55 10.08
CA VAL A 440 28.30 32.96 9.86
C VAL A 440 27.84 32.19 11.09
N ASP A 441 28.75 31.40 11.66
CA ASP A 441 28.52 30.60 12.86
C ASP A 441 28.07 31.47 14.05
N GLU A 442 28.75 32.59 14.25
CA GLU A 442 28.42 33.57 15.29
C GLU A 442 27.08 34.28 15.00
N ALA A 443 26.81 34.64 13.75
CA ALA A 443 25.53 35.23 13.37
C ALA A 443 24.35 34.28 13.68
N VAL A 444 24.47 33.00 13.37
CA VAL A 444 23.45 31.98 13.69
C VAL A 444 23.24 31.87 15.21
N ARG A 445 24.31 31.83 16.02
CA ARG A 445 24.19 31.80 17.49
C ARG A 445 23.47 33.03 18.04
N GLN A 446 23.78 34.22 17.51
CA GLN A 446 23.12 35.46 17.92
C GLN A 446 21.64 35.47 17.55
N ILE A 447 21.28 35.01 16.34
CA ILE A 447 19.88 34.89 15.92
C ILE A 447 19.14 33.92 16.84
N VAL A 448 19.66 32.71 17.06
CA VAL A 448 19.03 31.70 17.95
C VAL A 448 18.84 32.25 19.36
N THR A 449 19.84 32.96 19.89
CA THR A 449 19.75 33.61 21.21
C THR A 449 18.65 34.68 21.23
N ALA A 450 18.56 35.51 20.19
CA ALA A 450 17.53 36.53 20.09
C ALA A 450 16.13 35.92 19.95
N LEU A 451 15.96 34.86 19.16
CA LEU A 451 14.70 34.10 19.08
C LEU A 451 14.27 33.58 20.46
N GLY A 452 15.21 33.10 21.27
CA GLY A 452 14.98 32.70 22.65
C GLY A 452 14.44 33.81 23.55
N ASN A 453 14.85 35.07 23.34
CA ASN A 453 14.35 36.22 24.10
C ASN A 453 12.87 36.51 23.81
N TYR A 454 12.38 36.15 22.62
CA TYR A 454 10.97 36.24 22.27
C TYR A 454 10.16 35.00 22.71
N GLY A 455 10.79 34.00 23.32
CA GLY A 455 10.16 32.75 23.71
C GLY A 455 10.11 31.69 22.61
N ILE A 456 10.76 31.94 21.46
CA ILE A 456 10.87 30.97 20.37
C ILE A 456 12.05 30.04 20.71
N THR A 457 11.78 29.00 21.48
CA THR A 457 12.78 27.99 21.88
C THR A 457 12.63 26.67 21.12
N ASP A 458 11.51 26.49 20.42
CA ASP A 458 11.24 25.30 19.63
C ASP A 458 12.18 25.18 18.43
N LYS A 459 12.67 23.97 18.22
CA LYS A 459 13.71 23.64 17.28
C LYS A 459 13.28 23.75 15.82
N VAL A 460 12.04 23.36 15.55
CA VAL A 460 11.44 23.36 14.20
C VAL A 460 11.15 24.80 13.78
N THR A 461 10.63 25.61 14.70
CA THR A 461 10.30 27.01 14.47
C THR A 461 11.55 27.83 14.20
N GLN A 462 12.59 27.70 15.06
CA GLN A 462 13.86 28.38 14.83
C GLN A 462 14.50 27.95 13.49
N TYR A 463 14.40 26.67 13.15
CA TYR A 463 14.90 26.16 11.87
C TYR A 463 14.18 26.79 10.69
N ALA A 464 12.84 26.82 10.72
CA ALA A 464 12.05 27.46 9.67
C ALA A 464 12.55 28.89 9.46
N ILE A 465 12.64 29.68 10.53
CA ILE A 465 13.06 31.09 10.49
C ILE A 465 14.47 31.26 9.88
N LEU A 466 15.41 30.37 10.22
CA LEU A 466 16.81 30.44 9.80
C LEU A 466 17.06 29.98 8.35
N ASN A 467 16.24 29.08 7.81
CA ASN A 467 16.40 28.47 6.47
C ASN A 467 15.94 29.43 5.32
N SER A 468 16.23 30.72 5.42
CA SER A 468 15.30 31.78 4.99
C SER A 468 15.03 31.98 3.49
N ASP A 469 13.76 31.82 3.12
CA ASP A 469 12.94 32.79 2.37
C ASP A 469 12.11 33.70 3.32
N PHE A 470 12.20 33.52 4.66
CA PHE A 470 11.41 34.27 5.67
C PHE A 470 11.48 35.79 5.48
N LEU A 471 12.69 36.33 5.30
CA LEU A 471 12.89 37.76 5.06
C LEU A 471 12.34 38.22 3.71
N ASP A 472 12.32 37.34 2.70
CA ASP A 472 11.79 37.67 1.37
C ASP A 472 10.26 37.72 1.38
N GLU A 473 9.61 37.03 2.32
CA GLU A 473 8.16 37.04 2.54
C GLU A 473 7.68 38.22 3.40
N LEU A 474 8.58 38.88 4.13
CA LEU A 474 8.24 40.05 4.93
C LEU A 474 8.27 41.32 4.05
N PRO A 475 7.23 42.16 4.12
CA PRO A 475 7.17 43.33 3.27
C PRO A 475 8.26 44.34 3.67
N PRO A 476 8.79 45.14 2.74
CA PRO A 476 9.38 46.41 3.11
C PRO A 476 8.35 47.17 3.97
N LYS A 477 8.81 47.90 5.00
CA LYS A 477 8.00 48.64 5.99
C LYS A 477 6.93 49.62 5.42
N TYR A 478 6.73 49.65 4.10
CA TYR A 478 5.90 50.58 3.32
C TYR A 478 4.98 49.92 2.27
N ALA A 479 4.77 48.60 2.26
CA ALA A 479 4.01 47.93 1.18
C ALA A 479 2.48 47.79 1.38
N GLY A 480 1.91 48.31 2.47
CA GLY A 480 0.44 48.36 2.66
C GLY A 480 -0.24 47.05 3.05
N GLU A 481 0.50 45.95 3.21
CA GLU A 481 0.01 44.68 3.74
C GLU A 481 0.26 44.54 5.25
N SER A 482 -0.62 43.81 5.94
CA SER A 482 -0.52 43.53 7.38
C SER A 482 0.63 42.55 7.65
N ILE A 483 1.48 42.89 8.61
CA ILE A 483 2.60 42.04 9.05
C ILE A 483 2.12 40.67 9.56
N ASN A 484 0.91 40.63 10.11
CA ASN A 484 0.30 39.42 10.65
C ASN A 484 0.00 38.41 9.55
N ASP A 485 -0.54 38.88 8.43
CA ASP A 485 -0.94 38.04 7.31
C ASP A 485 0.30 37.38 6.70
N ARG A 486 1.45 38.07 6.71
CA ARG A 486 2.72 37.54 6.22
C ARG A 486 3.38 36.57 7.17
N VAL A 487 3.32 36.82 8.49
CA VAL A 487 3.73 35.84 9.49
C VAL A 487 2.88 34.56 9.36
N GLU A 488 1.57 34.70 9.18
CA GLU A 488 0.66 33.57 8.95
C GLU A 488 1.02 32.79 7.68
N ILE A 489 1.09 33.47 6.51
CA ILE A 489 1.44 32.83 5.23
C ILE A 489 2.77 32.10 5.34
N TYR A 490 3.75 32.72 5.99
CA TYR A 490 5.06 32.11 6.20
C TYR A 490 4.97 30.86 7.09
N MET A 491 4.27 30.94 8.21
CA MET A 491 4.06 29.79 9.10
C MET A 491 3.30 28.65 8.40
N GLN A 492 2.32 28.97 7.54
CA GLN A 492 1.58 28.01 6.72
C GLN A 492 2.49 27.33 5.69
N LYS A 493 3.28 28.11 4.93
CA LYS A 493 4.28 27.57 3.98
C LYS A 493 5.27 26.59 4.63
N ASN A 494 5.55 26.75 5.92
CA ASN A 494 6.45 25.90 6.68
C ASN A 494 5.73 24.82 7.53
N GLY A 495 4.40 24.73 7.47
CA GLY A 495 3.62 23.72 8.19
C GLY A 495 3.68 23.84 9.72
N ILE A 496 3.88 25.06 10.25
CA ILE A 496 4.01 25.35 11.69
C ILE A 496 2.89 26.25 12.24
N TYR A 497 1.96 26.68 11.38
CA TYR A 497 0.88 27.60 11.77
C TYR A 497 -0.14 26.96 12.72
N PHE A 498 -0.43 25.68 12.55
CA PHE A 498 -1.39 24.95 13.36
C PHE A 498 -0.70 24.10 14.43
N VAL A 499 -1.41 23.86 15.53
CA VAL A 499 -0.96 22.99 16.62
C VAL A 499 -1.01 21.54 16.14
N LEU A 500 0.08 20.80 16.31
CA LEU A 500 0.10 19.35 16.02
C LEU A 500 -0.82 18.59 16.98
N ALA A 501 -1.38 17.47 16.51
CA ALA A 501 -2.17 16.60 17.37
C ALA A 501 -1.33 15.99 18.52
N ASP A 502 -1.97 15.78 19.68
CA ASP A 502 -1.28 15.28 20.89
C ASP A 502 -1.21 13.74 20.95
N ASP A 503 -2.28 13.06 20.52
CA ASP A 503 -2.42 11.59 20.57
C ASP A 503 -2.26 10.98 19.18
N THR A 504 -1.02 10.88 18.71
CA THR A 504 -0.71 10.52 17.33
C THR A 504 -0.31 9.05 17.15
N VAL A 505 -0.45 8.58 15.92
CA VAL A 505 0.16 7.36 15.36
C VAL A 505 0.77 7.67 14.00
N PRO A 506 1.70 6.83 13.48
CA PRO A 506 2.07 6.89 12.07
C PRO A 506 0.84 6.72 11.16
N ALA A 507 0.79 7.46 10.06
CA ALA A 507 -0.30 7.44 9.10
C ALA A 507 -0.58 6.03 8.55
N GLN A 508 0.46 5.22 8.30
CA GLN A 508 0.27 3.81 7.93
C GLN A 508 -0.51 3.02 9.01
N GLU A 509 -0.23 3.23 10.29
CA GLU A 509 -0.94 2.54 11.38
C GLU A 509 -2.41 2.98 11.45
N TYR A 510 -2.67 4.27 11.25
CA TYR A 510 -4.03 4.81 11.16
C TYR A 510 -4.82 4.16 10.01
N TRP A 511 -4.25 4.15 8.80
CA TRP A 511 -4.91 3.59 7.62
C TRP A 511 -5.05 2.06 7.70
N ASP A 512 -4.06 1.34 8.21
CA ASP A 512 -4.16 -0.10 8.44
C ASP A 512 -5.23 -0.43 9.50
N ALA A 513 -5.45 0.43 10.49
CA ALA A 513 -6.59 0.30 11.40
C ALA A 513 -7.93 0.57 10.70
N TYR A 514 -8.01 1.63 9.89
CA TYR A 514 -9.20 1.95 9.09
C TYR A 514 -9.60 0.79 8.17
N PHE A 515 -8.66 0.25 7.40
CA PHE A 515 -8.93 -0.84 6.45
C PHE A 515 -9.19 -2.19 7.11
N ARG A 516 -8.68 -2.43 8.33
CA ARG A 516 -9.08 -3.59 9.12
C ARG A 516 -10.53 -3.50 9.59
N ALA A 517 -10.99 -2.28 9.91
CA ALA A 517 -12.38 -2.03 10.29
C ALA A 517 -13.33 -1.98 9.08
N ASN A 518 -12.84 -1.53 7.93
CA ASN A 518 -13.59 -1.38 6.68
C ASN A 518 -12.84 -2.09 5.53
N PRO A 519 -12.87 -3.44 5.47
CA PRO A 519 -12.10 -4.19 4.49
C PRO A 519 -12.55 -3.94 3.04
N ASP A 520 -13.83 -3.61 2.84
CA ASP A 520 -14.41 -3.34 1.52
C ASP A 520 -13.97 -1.97 0.96
N ASP A 521 -13.54 -1.04 1.82
CA ASP A 521 -13.05 0.28 1.44
C ASP A 521 -11.57 0.26 1.01
N LYS A 522 -10.87 -0.87 1.16
CA LYS A 522 -9.44 -0.97 0.94
C LYS A 522 -9.11 -1.05 -0.55
N PRO A 523 -8.37 -0.09 -1.14
CA PRO A 523 -7.90 -0.21 -2.50
C PRO A 523 -7.03 -1.45 -2.68
N SER A 524 -7.22 -2.15 -3.78
CA SER A 524 -6.48 -3.35 -4.16
C SER A 524 -4.98 -3.10 -4.35
N LYS A 525 -4.60 -1.85 -4.67
CA LYS A 525 -3.22 -1.43 -4.98
C LYS A 525 -2.86 -0.17 -4.20
N MET A 526 -2.20 -0.35 -3.05
CA MET A 526 -1.70 0.74 -2.21
C MET A 526 -0.19 0.73 -2.11
N VAL A 527 0.38 1.93 -2.02
CA VAL A 527 1.81 2.16 -1.80
C VAL A 527 1.97 3.09 -0.59
N TYR A 528 2.52 2.56 0.49
CA TYR A 528 2.98 3.39 1.60
C TYR A 528 4.35 3.99 1.25
N TYR A 529 4.47 5.31 1.28
CA TYR A 529 5.71 6.00 0.90
C TYR A 529 6.35 6.77 2.06
N THR A 530 7.64 7.05 1.93
CA THR A 530 8.43 7.80 2.92
C THR A 530 9.08 9.03 2.28
N GLY A 531 9.15 10.12 3.04
CA GLY A 531 9.61 11.42 2.55
C GLY A 531 8.44 12.41 2.42
N ASP A 532 8.77 13.69 2.22
CA ASP A 532 7.79 14.78 2.25
C ASP A 532 7.37 15.26 0.86
N ASP A 533 7.97 14.71 -0.21
CA ASP A 533 7.68 15.05 -1.61
C ASP A 533 6.89 13.90 -2.30
N PRO A 534 5.59 14.08 -2.58
CA PRO A 534 4.77 13.08 -3.26
C PRO A 534 5.20 12.79 -4.69
N THR A 535 5.75 13.77 -5.42
CA THR A 535 6.28 13.57 -6.77
C THR A 535 7.52 12.68 -6.72
N GLU A 536 8.43 12.93 -5.77
CA GLU A 536 9.59 12.08 -5.56
C GLU A 536 9.18 10.65 -5.15
N ALA A 537 8.10 10.49 -4.38
CA ALA A 537 7.56 9.19 -4.00
C ALA A 537 7.10 8.37 -5.22
N LEU A 538 6.40 9.00 -6.17
CA LEU A 538 6.03 8.38 -7.44
C LEU A 538 7.26 7.95 -8.25
N ASP A 539 8.26 8.83 -8.36
CA ASP A 539 9.51 8.55 -9.10
C ASP A 539 10.32 7.42 -8.45
N LYS A 540 10.40 7.37 -7.12
CA LYS A 540 11.02 6.28 -6.36
C LYS A 540 10.30 4.96 -6.57
N TRP A 541 8.97 4.95 -6.52
CA TRP A 541 8.20 3.74 -6.78
C TRP A 541 8.46 3.21 -8.20
N ARG A 542 8.37 4.07 -9.22
CA ARG A 542 8.66 3.70 -10.62
C ARG A 542 10.07 3.12 -10.78
N SER A 543 11.07 3.81 -10.22
CA SER A 543 12.47 3.37 -10.26
C SER A 543 12.65 1.99 -9.59
N SER A 544 12.00 1.76 -8.44
CA SER A 544 12.05 0.47 -7.74
C SER A 544 11.45 -0.70 -8.54
N LYS A 545 10.61 -0.40 -9.53
CA LYS A 545 9.96 -1.38 -10.42
C LYS A 545 10.61 -1.48 -11.80
N SER A 546 11.69 -0.72 -12.04
CA SER A 546 12.36 -0.57 -13.33
C SER A 546 11.46 0.04 -14.41
N LEU A 547 10.59 0.97 -14.03
CA LEU A 547 9.70 1.69 -14.92
C LEU A 547 10.34 3.05 -15.24
N TYR A 548 10.92 3.18 -16.43
CA TYR A 548 11.61 4.41 -16.84
C TYR A 548 10.84 5.09 -17.98
N PRO A 549 10.36 6.33 -17.78
CA PRO A 549 9.65 7.05 -18.83
C PRO A 549 10.55 7.29 -20.04
N HIS A 550 9.99 7.07 -21.22
CA HIS A 550 10.60 7.43 -22.50
C HIS A 550 9.84 8.61 -23.09
N ARG A 551 10.44 9.35 -24.02
CA ARG A 551 9.73 10.46 -24.64
C ARG A 551 8.55 9.95 -25.47
N VAL A 552 7.34 10.37 -25.13
CA VAL A 552 6.12 10.15 -25.90
C VAL A 552 5.60 11.47 -26.48
N ASP A 553 4.63 11.39 -27.38
CA ASP A 553 3.86 12.56 -27.79
C ASP A 553 2.82 12.94 -26.72
N LYS A 554 2.14 14.08 -26.92
CA LYS A 554 1.22 14.66 -25.93
C LYS A 554 0.00 13.78 -25.63
N SER A 555 -0.44 13.00 -26.61
CA SER A 555 -1.63 12.15 -26.55
C SER A 555 -1.32 10.67 -26.30
N ILE A 556 -0.03 10.32 -26.17
CA ILE A 556 0.48 8.95 -26.04
C ILE A 556 -0.03 8.07 -27.20
N GLY A 557 -0.08 8.66 -28.40
CA GLY A 557 -0.54 8.05 -29.63
C GLY A 557 -2.06 8.01 -29.84
N PHE A 558 -2.88 8.62 -28.97
CA PHE A 558 -4.35 8.66 -29.08
C PHE A 558 -4.88 10.07 -29.36
N ASP A 559 -4.41 10.69 -30.45
CA ASP A 559 -4.86 12.04 -30.86
C ASP A 559 -6.38 12.12 -31.06
N GLU A 560 -7.03 11.03 -31.47
CA GLU A 560 -8.47 10.94 -31.64
C GLU A 560 -9.28 11.18 -30.34
N HIS A 561 -8.66 11.02 -29.18
CA HIS A 561 -9.28 11.23 -27.87
C HIS A 561 -8.88 12.56 -27.22
N ASN A 562 -7.88 13.25 -27.77
CA ASN A 562 -7.50 14.59 -27.32
C ASN A 562 -8.43 15.64 -27.96
N ILE A 563 -9.46 16.05 -27.22
CA ILE A 563 -10.52 16.94 -27.68
C ILE A 563 -10.49 18.28 -26.93
N GLY A 564 -11.17 19.30 -27.46
CA GLY A 564 -11.36 20.57 -26.75
C GLY A 564 -12.62 20.59 -25.89
N VAL A 565 -12.68 21.50 -24.92
CA VAL A 565 -13.82 21.70 -23.99
C VAL A 565 -15.19 21.91 -24.66
N GLU A 566 -15.24 22.39 -25.91
CA GLU A 566 -16.49 22.61 -26.68
C GLU A 566 -16.91 21.38 -27.51
N HIS A 567 -16.14 20.30 -27.48
CA HIS A 567 -16.40 19.12 -28.28
C HIS A 567 -17.66 18.38 -27.77
N PRO A 568 -18.50 17.78 -28.63
CA PRO A 568 -19.75 17.13 -28.22
C PRO A 568 -19.63 16.07 -27.12
N GLN A 569 -18.45 15.43 -26.99
CA GLN A 569 -18.16 14.46 -25.93
C GLN A 569 -17.83 15.12 -24.59
N ALA A 570 -17.22 16.31 -24.59
CA ALA A 570 -16.91 17.08 -23.38
C ALA A 570 -18.17 17.75 -22.78
N ILE A 571 -19.14 18.06 -23.63
CA ILE A 571 -20.46 18.60 -23.24
C ILE A 571 -21.57 17.56 -23.33
N ALA A 572 -21.22 16.26 -23.38
CA ALA A 572 -22.19 15.20 -23.20
C ALA A 572 -22.98 15.48 -21.90
N GLY A 573 -24.27 15.13 -21.85
CA GLY A 573 -25.12 15.33 -20.67
C GLY A 573 -25.48 16.77 -20.27
N PHE A 574 -24.94 17.81 -20.93
CA PHE A 574 -25.24 19.22 -20.65
C PHE A 574 -26.74 19.52 -20.54
N ASP A 575 -27.53 19.11 -21.53
CA ASP A 575 -28.97 19.36 -21.57
C ASP A 575 -29.71 18.65 -20.41
N ARG A 576 -29.23 17.46 -20.03
CA ARG A 576 -29.79 16.69 -18.92
C ARG A 576 -29.49 17.38 -17.59
N PHE A 577 -28.24 17.79 -17.38
CA PHE A 577 -27.84 18.56 -16.20
C PHE A 577 -28.66 19.87 -16.09
N LYS A 578 -28.77 20.62 -17.19
CA LYS A 578 -29.55 21.85 -17.24
C LYS A 578 -31.00 21.62 -16.85
N ALA A 579 -31.64 20.58 -17.41
CA ALA A 579 -33.02 20.24 -17.09
C ALA A 579 -33.19 19.88 -15.61
N LEU A 580 -32.27 19.09 -15.05
CA LEU A 580 -32.27 18.74 -13.63
C LEU A 580 -32.10 19.97 -12.74
N ALA A 581 -31.15 20.84 -13.05
CA ALA A 581 -30.87 22.05 -12.29
C ALA A 581 -32.05 23.03 -12.30
N ILE A 582 -32.67 23.25 -13.47
CA ILE A 582 -33.89 24.07 -13.55
C ILE A 582 -34.96 23.47 -12.65
N LYS A 583 -35.23 22.16 -12.76
CA LYS A 583 -36.26 21.51 -11.94
C LYS A 583 -35.97 21.67 -10.44
N THR A 584 -34.74 21.46 -9.99
CA THR A 584 -34.36 21.62 -8.58
C THR A 584 -34.53 23.05 -8.09
N ILE A 585 -34.19 24.05 -8.92
CA ILE A 585 -34.44 25.46 -8.61
C ILE A 585 -35.94 25.72 -8.45
N GLU A 586 -36.76 25.19 -9.36
CA GLU A 586 -38.22 25.33 -9.30
C GLU A 586 -38.79 24.70 -8.02
N ASP A 587 -38.45 23.44 -7.76
CA ASP A 587 -38.92 22.70 -6.58
C ASP A 587 -38.50 23.41 -5.27
N TYR A 588 -37.28 23.96 -5.21
CA TYR A 588 -36.74 24.63 -4.02
C TYR A 588 -37.51 25.91 -3.66
N TYR A 589 -37.75 26.80 -4.63
CA TYR A 589 -38.45 28.08 -4.41
C TYR A 589 -39.98 27.97 -4.47
N GLU A 590 -40.54 26.84 -4.88
CA GLU A 590 -41.96 26.53 -4.65
C GLU A 590 -42.22 26.03 -3.23
N SER A 591 -41.21 25.43 -2.61
CA SER A 591 -41.30 24.80 -1.28
C SER A 591 -40.83 25.69 -0.12
N ASN A 592 -40.12 26.79 -0.40
CA ASN A 592 -39.60 27.78 0.54
C ASN A 592 -40.03 29.19 0.11
#